data_AF-S6V9Z5-F1
#
_entry.id   AF-S6V9Z5-F1
#
_cell.length_a   1.000
_cell.length_b   1.000
_cell.length_c   1.000
_cell.angle_alpha   90.00
_cell.angle_beta   90.00
_cell.angle_gamma   90.00
#
_symmetry.space_group_name_H-M   'P 1'
#
loop_
_entity.id
_entity.type
_entity.pdbx_description
1 polymer ?
#
loop_
_entity_poly.entity_id
_entity_poly.type
_entity_poly.pdbx_seq_one_letter_code
_entity_poly.pdbx_strand_id
1 'polypeptide(L)'
;MLTADGLNNLNGIVSGQQGVQLNLGQLTNTTGGSLYAKSSLGLTVSGALNNDQGVLRSDGSLTLRAASLTNNAGSISSAGVAAINVDGDVVNRGGQVLSDATLTLTSASLDNSQ
;
A
#
# COMPACT_ATOMS: atom_id res chain seq x y z
N MET A 1 -10.18 -7.92 -10.21
CA MET A 1 -9.55 -6.62 -10.53
C MET A 1 -10.62 -5.56 -10.42
N LEU A 2 -10.36 -4.49 -9.67
CA LEU A 2 -11.24 -3.32 -9.57
C LEU A 2 -10.53 -2.12 -10.22
N THR A 3 -11.25 -1.36 -11.04
CA THR A 3 -10.78 -0.10 -11.61
C THR A 3 -11.74 1.02 -11.21
N ALA A 4 -11.24 2.11 -10.64
CA ALA A 4 -12.06 3.26 -10.24
C ALA A 4 -11.22 4.54 -10.16
N ASP A 5 -11.85 5.72 -10.20
CA ASP A 5 -11.12 6.98 -10.01
C ASP A 5 -10.62 7.15 -8.57
N GLY A 6 -11.29 6.53 -7.60
CA GLY A 6 -10.85 6.55 -6.22
C GLY A 6 -11.45 5.41 -5.41
N LEU A 7 -10.74 5.01 -4.36
CA LEU A 7 -11.25 4.12 -3.32
C LEU A 7 -11.05 4.77 -1.96
N ASN A 8 -12.13 4.85 -1.20
CA ASN A 8 -12.12 5.36 0.17
C ASN A 8 -12.46 4.24 1.14
N ASN A 9 -11.46 3.76 1.88
CA ASN A 9 -11.55 2.65 2.82
C ASN A 9 -11.27 3.13 4.25
N LEU A 10 -12.16 3.95 4.80
CA LEU A 10 -12.10 4.46 6.17
C LEU A 10 -12.72 3.46 7.15
N ASN A 11 -11.95 2.93 8.10
CA ASN A 11 -12.38 1.83 9.00
C ASN A 11 -12.98 0.61 8.26
N GLY A 12 -12.72 0.48 6.96
CA GLY A 12 -13.30 -0.54 6.10
C GLY A 12 -12.32 -1.70 5.86
N ILE A 13 -12.84 -2.81 5.35
CA ILE A 13 -12.04 -3.99 5.01
C ILE A 13 -12.26 -4.33 3.55
N VAL A 14 -11.19 -4.31 2.76
CA VAL A 14 -11.13 -4.88 1.41
C VAL A 14 -10.27 -6.13 1.50
N SER A 15 -10.87 -7.29 1.30
CA SER A 15 -10.15 -8.57 1.42
C SER A 15 -10.40 -9.49 0.22
N GLY A 16 -9.37 -10.26 -0.15
CA GLY A 16 -9.48 -11.29 -1.19
C GLY A 16 -8.77 -12.58 -0.78
N GLN A 17 -9.43 -13.73 -0.99
CA GLN A 17 -8.83 -15.05 -0.78
C GLN A 17 -7.82 -15.44 -1.88
N GLN A 18 -7.81 -14.71 -2.98
CA GLN A 18 -6.87 -14.84 -4.10
C GLN A 18 -6.09 -13.53 -4.25
N GLY A 19 -5.57 -13.25 -5.44
CA GLY A 19 -4.96 -11.95 -5.75
C GLY A 19 -5.99 -10.81 -5.71
N VAL A 20 -5.64 -9.71 -5.06
CA VAL A 20 -6.38 -8.45 -5.12
C VAL A 20 -5.62 -7.51 -6.04
N GLN A 21 -6.26 -7.04 -7.10
CA GLN A 21 -5.70 -6.05 -8.02
C GLN A 21 -6.60 -4.81 -8.05
N LEU A 22 -6.06 -3.66 -7.63
CA LEU A 22 -6.73 -2.36 -7.63
C LEU A 22 -6.00 -1.41 -8.58
N ASN A 23 -6.72 -0.85 -9.53
CA ASN A 23 -6.26 0.22 -10.41
C ASN A 23 -7.06 1.49 -10.13
N LEU A 24 -6.43 2.47 -9.49
CA LEU A 24 -7.13 3.61 -8.88
C LEU A 24 -6.53 4.94 -9.31
N GLY A 25 -7.35 5.99 -9.37
CA GLY A 25 -6.83 7.36 -9.43
C GLY A 25 -6.23 7.79 -8.09
N GLN A 26 -6.94 7.51 -6.99
CA GLN A 26 -6.49 7.75 -5.62
C GLN A 26 -6.91 6.61 -4.68
N LEU A 27 -6.16 6.39 -3.61
CA LEU A 27 -6.50 5.43 -2.57
C LEU A 27 -6.35 6.08 -1.20
N THR A 28 -7.45 6.14 -0.45
CA THR A 28 -7.46 6.51 0.97
C THR A 28 -7.78 5.27 1.79
N ASN A 29 -6.79 4.71 2.47
CA ASN A 29 -6.92 3.58 3.39
C ASN A 29 -6.46 4.00 4.78
N THR A 30 -7.29 4.75 5.49
CA THR A 30 -6.89 5.39 6.76
C THR A 30 -7.84 5.03 7.89
N THR A 31 -7.46 5.41 9.12
CA THR A 31 -8.32 5.24 10.31
C THR A 31 -8.75 3.78 10.45
N GLY A 32 -7.80 2.85 10.59
CA GLY A 32 -8.11 1.42 10.72
C GLY A 32 -8.61 0.74 9.43
N GLY A 33 -8.55 1.43 8.28
CA GLY A 33 -8.75 0.80 6.98
C GLY A 33 -7.78 -0.36 6.73
N SER A 34 -8.28 -1.47 6.21
CA SER A 34 -7.49 -2.66 5.91
C SER A 34 -7.71 -3.15 4.48
N LEU A 35 -6.62 -3.26 3.72
CA LEU A 35 -6.55 -3.96 2.44
C LEU A 35 -5.72 -5.22 2.62
N TYR A 36 -6.35 -6.37 2.41
CA TYR A 36 -5.74 -7.69 2.60
C TYR A 36 -5.89 -8.57 1.35
N ALA A 37 -4.79 -9.23 0.97
CA ALA A 37 -4.82 -10.29 -0.02
C ALA A 37 -4.11 -11.54 0.50
N LYS A 38 -4.76 -12.70 0.38
CA LYS A 38 -4.16 -13.98 0.79
C LYS A 38 -3.05 -14.45 -0.16
N SER A 39 -3.11 -14.09 -1.45
CA SER A 39 -2.14 -14.55 -2.45
C SER A 39 -1.21 -13.44 -2.95
N SER A 40 -1.76 -12.33 -3.44
CA SER A 40 -0.96 -11.20 -3.91
C SER A 40 -1.76 -9.91 -3.83
N LEU A 41 -1.14 -8.83 -3.36
CA LEU A 41 -1.74 -7.50 -3.33
C LEU A 41 -1.09 -6.63 -4.40
N GLY A 42 -1.86 -6.29 -5.44
CA GLY A 42 -1.45 -5.41 -6.53
C GLY A 42 -2.20 -4.08 -6.46
N LEU A 43 -1.46 -3.01 -6.24
CA LEU A 43 -1.97 -1.64 -6.19
C LEU A 43 -1.30 -0.83 -7.30
N THR A 44 -2.10 -0.27 -8.20
CA THR A 44 -1.66 0.70 -9.19
C THR A 44 -2.49 1.94 -8.97
N VAL A 45 -1.89 2.97 -8.41
CA VAL A 45 -2.54 4.24 -8.09
C VAL A 45 -1.88 5.32 -8.96
N SER A 46 -2.61 5.99 -9.84
CA SER A 46 -2.01 7.02 -10.68
C SER A 46 -1.72 8.32 -9.92
N GLY A 47 -2.35 8.51 -8.76
CA GLY A 47 -2.18 9.65 -7.87
C GLY A 47 -1.66 9.24 -6.49
N ALA A 48 -2.23 9.86 -5.45
CA ALA A 48 -1.81 9.65 -4.07
C ALA A 48 -2.38 8.34 -3.49
N LEU A 49 -1.50 7.60 -2.81
CA LEU A 49 -1.88 6.51 -1.91
C LEU A 49 -1.66 6.97 -0.47
N ASN A 50 -2.75 7.07 0.29
CA ASN A 50 -2.72 7.38 1.71
C ASN A 50 -3.06 6.12 2.53
N ASN A 51 -2.09 5.61 3.27
CA ASN A 51 -2.22 4.49 4.19
C ASN A 51 -1.99 4.89 5.66
N ASP A 52 -2.20 6.17 6.01
CA ASP A 52 -1.97 6.68 7.36
C ASP A 52 -2.90 6.00 8.36
N GLN A 53 -2.34 5.40 9.42
CA GLN A 53 -3.06 4.57 10.40
C GLN A 53 -3.87 3.43 9.76
N GLY A 54 -3.50 3.02 8.55
CA GLY A 54 -4.11 1.92 7.79
C GLY A 54 -3.20 0.71 7.69
N VAL A 55 -3.74 -0.36 7.11
CA VAL A 55 -3.03 -1.62 6.88
C VAL A 55 -3.15 -2.04 5.42
N LEU A 56 -2.00 -2.24 4.77
CA LEU A 56 -1.86 -2.98 3.52
C LEU A 56 -1.13 -4.28 3.82
N ARG A 57 -1.76 -5.42 3.58
CA ARG A 57 -1.18 -6.73 3.87
C ARG A 57 -1.35 -7.71 2.72
N SER A 58 -0.26 -8.37 2.37
CA SER A 58 -0.26 -9.53 1.49
C SER A 58 0.35 -10.74 2.19
N ASP A 59 -0.34 -11.88 2.21
CA ASP A 59 0.25 -13.16 2.65
C ASP A 59 1.06 -13.83 1.51
N GLY A 60 1.22 -13.16 0.36
CA GLY A 60 2.22 -13.49 -0.64
C GLY A 60 2.92 -12.23 -1.13
N SER A 61 3.01 -12.00 -2.44
CA SER A 61 3.72 -10.82 -2.98
C SER A 61 2.92 -9.52 -2.86
N LEU A 62 3.62 -8.40 -2.74
CA LEU A 62 3.03 -7.07 -2.77
C LEU A 62 3.66 -6.26 -3.91
N THR A 63 2.84 -5.69 -4.77
CA THR A 63 3.27 -4.73 -5.79
C THR A 63 2.49 -3.45 -5.63
N LEU A 64 3.18 -2.32 -5.46
CA LEU A 64 2.57 -1.02 -5.26
C LEU A 64 3.20 -0.02 -6.23
N ARG A 65 2.36 0.66 -7.01
CA ARG A 65 2.75 1.82 -7.82
C ARG A 65 1.90 3.02 -7.42
N ALA A 66 2.51 4.16 -7.17
CA ALA A 66 1.83 5.39 -6.79
C ALA A 66 2.58 6.64 -7.27
N ALA A 67 1.89 7.77 -7.42
CA ALA A 67 2.59 9.05 -7.60
C ALA A 67 3.20 9.55 -6.29
N SER A 68 2.52 9.33 -5.17
CA SER A 68 3.01 9.59 -3.82
C SER A 68 2.45 8.59 -2.83
N LEU A 69 3.15 8.37 -1.72
CA LEU A 69 2.77 7.42 -0.68
C LEU A 69 2.91 8.04 0.70
N THR A 70 1.84 8.04 1.48
CA THR A 70 1.89 8.28 2.93
C THR A 70 1.53 7.01 3.68
N ASN A 71 2.29 6.70 4.73
CA ASN A 71 2.10 5.53 5.59
C ASN A 71 2.36 5.92 7.07
N ASN A 72 1.93 7.11 7.48
CA ASN A 72 2.19 7.61 8.82
C ASN A 72 1.45 6.79 9.88
N ALA A 73 2.17 6.24 10.86
CA ALA A 73 1.64 5.28 11.83
C ALA A 73 0.83 4.13 11.19
N GLY A 74 1.10 3.83 9.91
CA GLY A 74 0.46 2.78 9.14
C GLY A 74 1.37 1.56 8.97
N SER A 75 0.84 0.53 8.32
CA SER A 75 1.58 -0.70 8.05
C SER A 75 1.40 -1.15 6.61
N ILE A 76 2.53 -1.44 5.94
CA ILE A 76 2.60 -2.10 4.64
C ILE A 76 3.41 -3.37 4.84
N SER A 77 2.83 -4.54 4.57
CA SER A 77 3.45 -5.84 4.85
C SER A 77 3.22 -6.86 3.74
N SER A 78 4.22 -7.71 3.52
CA SER A 78 4.20 -8.80 2.56
C SER A 78 4.91 -10.03 3.11
N ALA A 79 4.28 -11.21 3.06
CA ALA A 79 4.96 -12.47 3.40
C ALA A 79 5.82 -13.03 2.24
N GLY A 80 5.83 -12.34 1.09
CA GLY A 80 6.68 -12.62 -0.07
C GLY A 80 7.45 -11.37 -0.49
N VAL A 81 7.82 -11.29 -1.77
CA VAL A 81 8.51 -10.12 -2.33
C VAL A 81 7.60 -8.90 -2.30
N ALA A 82 8.13 -7.78 -1.81
CA ALA A 82 7.49 -6.48 -1.90
C ALA A 82 8.22 -5.58 -2.91
N ALA A 83 7.52 -5.13 -3.93
CA ALA A 83 8.01 -4.15 -4.91
C ALA A 83 7.14 -2.89 -4.84
N ILE A 84 7.71 -1.82 -4.30
CA ILE A 84 7.06 -0.53 -4.11
C ILE A 84 7.79 0.49 -4.99
N ASN A 85 7.07 1.03 -5.96
CA ASN A 85 7.59 2.04 -6.87
C ASN A 85 6.73 3.30 -6.77
N VAL A 86 7.30 4.37 -6.25
CA VAL A 86 6.61 5.64 -6.06
C VAL A 86 7.35 6.70 -6.87
N ASP A 87 6.65 7.42 -7.73
CA ASP A 87 7.31 8.39 -8.61
C ASP A 87 7.82 9.62 -7.83
N GLY A 88 7.11 10.00 -6.77
CA GLY A 88 7.43 11.12 -5.88
C GLY A 88 7.85 10.69 -4.49
N ASP A 89 7.27 11.38 -3.49
CA ASP A 89 7.66 11.24 -2.09
C ASP A 89 7.01 10.02 -1.43
N VAL A 90 7.79 9.36 -0.59
CA VAL A 90 7.34 8.35 0.37
C VAL A 90 7.51 8.91 1.77
N VAL A 91 6.41 9.03 2.51
CA VAL A 91 6.40 9.49 3.91
C VAL A 91 5.94 8.34 4.80
N ASN A 92 6.85 7.78 5.59
CA ASN A 92 6.65 6.63 6.46
C ASN A 92 6.90 6.98 7.94
N ARG A 93 6.37 8.11 8.43
CA ARG A 93 6.70 8.57 9.79
C ARG A 93 5.99 7.75 10.86
N GLY A 94 6.77 7.13 11.75
CA GLY A 94 6.25 6.17 12.74
C GLY A 94 5.51 4.96 12.13
N GLY A 95 5.63 4.76 10.82
CA GLY A 95 5.01 3.68 10.06
C GLY A 95 5.96 2.53 9.79
N GLN A 96 5.45 1.46 9.20
CA GLN A 96 6.23 0.27 8.90
C GLN A 96 6.03 -0.20 7.46
N VAL A 97 7.14 -0.57 6.82
CA VAL A 97 7.17 -1.27 5.53
C VAL A 97 8.01 -2.54 5.70
N LEU A 98 7.37 -3.70 5.59
CA LEU A 98 7.98 -5.01 5.86
C LEU A 98 7.77 -5.98 4.71
N SER A 99 8.78 -6.80 4.45
CA SER A 99 8.71 -7.97 3.58
C SER A 99 9.45 -9.12 4.26
N ASP A 100 8.85 -10.32 4.25
CA ASP A 100 9.52 -11.55 4.71
C ASP A 100 10.52 -12.09 3.67
N ALA A 101 10.57 -11.49 2.48
CA ALA A 101 11.54 -11.77 1.42
C ALA A 101 12.25 -10.46 1.01
N THR A 102 12.40 -10.21 -0.29
CA THR A 102 13.03 -8.97 -0.78
C THR A 102 12.04 -7.81 -0.75
N LEU A 103 12.42 -6.72 -0.09
CA LEU A 103 11.80 -5.41 -0.24
C LEU A 103 12.60 -4.56 -1.24
N THR A 104 11.95 -4.15 -2.32
CA THR A 104 12.45 -3.10 -3.22
C THR A 104 11.55 -1.87 -3.08
N LEU A 105 12.15 -0.74 -2.69
CA LEU A 105 11.48 0.55 -2.61
C LEU A 105 12.21 1.54 -3.51
N THR A 106 11.50 2.09 -4.49
CA THR A 106 12.00 3.18 -5.35
C THR A 106 11.10 4.39 -5.13
N SER A 107 11.73 5.56 -4.94
CA SER A 107 11.07 6.82 -4.60
C SER A 107 11.98 7.99 -4.97
N ALA A 108 11.41 9.16 -5.27
CA ALA A 108 12.19 10.38 -5.42
C ALA A 108 12.77 10.85 -4.08
N SER A 109 12.01 10.68 -3.00
CA SER A 109 12.45 10.92 -1.63
C SER A 109 11.81 9.92 -0.67
N LEU A 110 12.52 9.61 0.42
CA LEU A 110 12.02 8.78 1.50
C LEU A 110 12.20 9.51 2.82
N ASP A 111 11.09 9.91 3.43
CA ASP A 111 11.05 10.34 4.82
C ASP A 111 10.63 9.15 5.69
N ASN A 112 11.59 8.63 6.45
CA ASN A 112 11.39 7.55 7.41
C ASN A 112 11.74 8.02 8.84
N SER A 113 11.45 9.28 9.16
CA SER A 113 11.65 9.82 10.49
C SER A 113 10.71 9.17 11.51
N GLN A 114 11.11 9.23 12.78
CA GLN A 114 10.23 8.86 13.90
C GLN A 114 9.42 10.08 14.36
#